data_AF-H5Y6D3-F1
#
_entry.id   AF-H5Y6D3-F1
#
_cell.length_a   1.000
_cell.length_b   1.000
_cell.length_c   1.000
_cell.angle_alpha   90.00
_cell.angle_beta   90.00
_cell.angle_gamma   90.00
#
_symmetry.space_group_name_H-M   'P 1'
#
loop_
_entity.id
_entity.type
_entity.pdbx_description
1 polymer ?
#
loop_
_entity_poly.entity_id
_entity_poly.type
_entity_poly.pdbx_seq_one_letter_code
_entity_poly.pdbx_strand_id
1 'polypeptide(L)' 'MDNLRRFPAPWVMVEEEQCFRVKDANGFSVCSVPHREDLHRRPYQYAEQFLTRDEARRIAKAISRLPELLKRPQY' A
#
# COMPACT_ATOMS: atom_id res chain seq x y z
N MET A 1 2.44 -23.75 -17.95
CA MET A 1 2.37 -22.32 -18.28
C MET A 1 2.42 -21.56 -16.97
N ASP A 2 3.64 -21.38 -16.49
CA ASP A 2 3.95 -20.73 -15.22
C ASP A 2 3.39 -19.33 -15.27
N ASN A 3 2.36 -19.09 -14.45
CA ASN A 3 1.72 -17.79 -14.30
C ASN A 3 2.72 -16.88 -13.57
N LEU A 4 3.76 -16.40 -14.28
CA LEU A 4 4.75 -15.44 -13.80
C LEU A 4 4.07 -14.08 -13.60
N ARG A 5 3.21 -13.97 -12.59
CA ARG A 5 2.89 -12.67 -12.05
C ARG A 5 4.20 -12.08 -11.56
N ARG A 6 4.61 -10.95 -12.15
CA ARG A 6 5.83 -10.22 -11.78
C ARG A 6 5.93 -9.97 -10.27
N PHE A 7 4.77 -9.92 -9.60
CA PHE A 7 4.62 -9.89 -8.14
C PHE A 7 3.63 -10.98 -7.71
N PRO A 8 4.09 -12.12 -7.17
CA PRO A 8 3.21 -13.17 -6.69
C PRO A 8 2.30 -12.70 -5.55
N ALA A 9 1.07 -13.19 -5.56
CA ALA A 9 0.17 -13.10 -4.42
C ALA A 9 0.62 -14.09 -3.32
N PRO A 10 0.29 -13.85 -2.04
CA PRO A 10 -0.46 -12.70 -1.50
C PRO A 10 0.40 -11.45 -1.39
N TRP A 11 -0.22 -10.27 -1.56
CA TRP A 11 0.41 -9.01 -1.17
C TRP A 11 -0.01 -8.67 0.26
N VAL A 12 0.96 -8.35 1.11
CA VAL A 12 0.75 -8.06 2.52
C VAL A 12 1.14 -6.62 2.80
N MET A 13 0.24 -5.90 3.47
CA MET A 13 0.54 -4.57 3.99
C MET A 13 1.28 -4.70 5.32
N VAL A 14 2.41 -4.02 5.42
CA VAL A 14 3.23 -3.90 6.63
C VAL A 14 3.19 -2.43 7.06
N GLU A 15 2.90 -2.20 8.33
CA GLU A 15 2.97 -0.87 8.93
C GLU A 15 4.41 -0.59 9.38
N GLU A 16 4.94 0.55 8.94
CA GLU A 16 6.21 1.13 9.39
C GLU A 16 5.93 2.50 10.03
N GLU A 17 6.89 3.07 10.74
CA GLU A 17 6.68 4.25 11.58
C GLU A 17 6.15 5.49 10.83
N GLN A 18 6.55 5.64 9.56
CA GLN A 18 6.18 6.79 8.71
C GLN A 18 5.56 6.39 7.37
N CYS A 19 5.30 5.10 7.15
CA CYS A 19 4.73 4.64 5.89
C CYS A 19 4.06 3.27 6.01
N PHE A 20 3.16 2.97 5.08
CA PHE A 20 2.67 1.62 4.86
C PHE A 20 3.36 1.02 3.65
N ARG A 21 4.01 -0.12 3.84
CA ARG A 21 4.71 -0.84 2.77
C ARG A 21 3.89 -2.05 2.35
N VAL A 22 3.67 -2.21 1.06
CA VAL A 22 3.05 -3.40 0.50
C VAL A 22 4.15 -4.30 -0.04
N LYS A 23 4.26 -5.51 0.52
CA LYS A 23 5.20 -6.54 0.10
C LYS A 23 4.48 -7.65 -0.64
N ASP A 24 5.11 -8.22 -1.66
CA ASP A 24 4.62 -9.44 -2.30
C ASP A 24 4.98 -10.69 -1.47
N ALA A 25 4.59 -11.87 -1.96
CA ALA A 25 4.89 -13.14 -1.30
C ALA A 25 6.39 -13.42 -1.15
N ASN A 26 7.23 -12.87 -2.04
CA ASN A 26 8.68 -13.02 -1.97
C ASN A 26 9.36 -11.95 -1.08
N GLY A 27 8.59 -11.04 -0.48
CA GLY A 27 9.11 -9.96 0.36
C GLY A 27 9.61 -8.73 -0.41
N PHE A 28 9.46 -8.70 -1.73
CA PHE A 28 9.71 -7.54 -2.57
C PHE A 28 8.72 -6.41 -2.25
N SER A 29 9.24 -5.19 -2.11
CA SER A 29 8.42 -4.01 -1.82
C SER A 29 7.76 -3.50 -3.09
N VAL A 30 6.47 -3.79 -3.27
CA VAL A 30 5.68 -3.39 -4.44
C VAL A 30 5.33 -1.91 -4.39
N CYS A 31 4.99 -1.40 -3.20
CA CYS A 31 4.61 -0.01 -2.99
C CYS A 31 4.97 0.45 -1.58
N SER A 32 5.30 1.73 -1.43
CA SER A 32 5.42 2.40 -0.14
C SER A 32 4.52 3.63 -0.15
N VAL A 33 3.63 3.74 0.83
CA VAL A 33 2.67 4.83 0.97
C VAL A 33 3.06 5.63 2.22
N PRO A 34 3.82 6.73 2.06
CA PRO A 34 4.23 7.55 3.20
C PRO A 34 3.05 8.32 3.78
N HIS A 35 3.07 8.54 5.10
CA HIS A 35 2.16 9.44 5.79
C HIS A 35 2.92 10.37 6.72
N ARG A 36 2.37 11.54 6.98
CA ARG A 36 2.94 12.53 7.90
C ARG A 36 1.91 12.96 8.93
N GLU A 37 1.57 12.01 9.80
CA GLU A 37 0.64 12.22 10.91
C GLU A 37 1.10 13.35 11.84
N ASP A 38 2.41 13.53 11.97
CA ASP A 38 3.04 14.62 12.71
C ASP A 38 2.63 16.01 12.19
N LEU A 39 2.49 16.16 10.87
CA LEU A 39 2.08 17.41 10.24
C LEU A 39 0.58 17.69 10.45
N HIS A 40 -0.24 16.64 10.52
CA HIS A 40 -1.68 16.74 10.74
C HIS A 40 -2.07 17.01 12.19
N ARG A 41 -1.18 16.76 13.15
CA ARG A 41 -1.40 17.07 14.57
C ARG A 41 -1.30 18.56 14.90
N ARG A 42 -0.78 19.38 14.00
CA ARG A 42 -0.62 20.84 14.17
C ARG A 42 -1.27 21.54 12.98
N PRO A 43 -1.72 22.80 13.12
CA PRO A 43 -2.38 23.53 12.04
C PRO A 43 -1.35 24.07 11.02
N TYR A 44 -0.53 23.19 10.45
CA TYR A 44 0.37 23.55 9.36
C TYR A 44 -0.44 23.68 8.07
N GLN A 45 -0.31 24.83 7.40
CA GLN A 45 -1.05 25.13 6.15
C GLN A 45 -0.74 24.16 5.01
N TYR A 46 0.39 23.44 5.07
CA TYR A 46 0.81 22.48 4.05
C TYR A 46 0.51 21.02 4.42
N ALA A 47 -0.15 20.76 5.56
CA ALA A 47 -0.45 19.39 6.00
C ALA A 47 -1.31 18.63 4.97
N GLU A 48 -2.20 19.33 4.27
CA GLU A 48 -3.07 18.76 3.22
C GLU A 48 -2.30 18.18 2.01
N GLN A 49 -1.03 18.55 1.84
CA GLN A 49 -0.17 17.97 0.78
C GLN A 49 0.34 16.56 1.14
N PHE A 50 0.13 16.13 2.39
CA PHE A 50 0.59 14.84 2.90
C PHE A 50 -0.59 13.99 3.35
N LEU A 51 -0.46 12.68 3.20
CA LEU A 51 -1.48 11.75 3.70
C LEU A 51 -1.46 11.67 5.22
N THR A 52 -2.65 11.59 5.82
CA THR A 52 -2.84 11.10 7.19
C THR A 52 -2.53 9.61 7.28
N ARG A 53 -2.30 9.09 8.50
CA ARG A 53 -2.08 7.65 8.70
C ARG A 53 -3.27 6.83 8.19
N ASP A 54 -4.50 7.29 8.38
CA ASP A 54 -5.69 6.56 7.94
C ASP A 54 -5.82 6.53 6.41
N GLU A 55 -5.56 7.65 5.73
CA GLU A 55 -5.57 7.70 4.27
C GLU A 55 -4.52 6.78 3.66
N ALA A 56 -3.28 6.84 4.17
CA ALA A 56 -2.22 5.96 3.70
C ALA A 56 -2.55 4.49 3.94
N ARG A 57 -3.12 4.15 5.11
CA ARG A 57 -3.60 2.80 5.42
C ARG A 57 -4.67 2.31 4.45
N ARG A 58 -5.65 3.16 4.12
CA ARG A 58 -6.73 2.81 3.18
C ARG A 58 -6.19 2.55 1.78
N ILE A 59 -5.28 3.40 1.30
CA ILE A 59 -4.62 3.24 -0.01
C ILE A 59 -3.80 1.94 -0.04
N ALA A 60 -2.95 1.72 0.97
CA ALA A 60 -2.11 0.52 1.03
C ALA A 60 -2.93 -0.78 1.12
N LYS A 61 -4.04 -0.76 1.87
CA LYS A 61 -4.99 -1.90 1.95
C LYS A 61 -5.72 -2.16 0.64
N ALA A 62 -6.04 -1.13 -0.13
CA ALA A 62 -6.61 -1.31 -1.46
C ALA A 62 -5.59 -1.94 -2.42
N ILE A 63 -4.35 -1.47 -2.38
CA ILE A 63 -3.24 -2.00 -3.20
C ILE A 63 -2.98 -3.48 -2.87
N SER A 64 -2.96 -3.86 -1.58
CA SER A 64 -2.71 -5.24 -1.18
C SER A 64 -3.76 -6.24 -1.70
N ARG A 65 -4.96 -5.76 -2.06
CA ARG A 65 -6.05 -6.57 -2.63
C ARG A 65 -6.03 -6.66 -4.16
N LEU A 66 -5.21 -5.84 -4.84
CA LEU A 66 -5.12 -5.84 -6.29
C LEU A 66 -4.84 -7.22 -6.91
N PRO A 67 -3.99 -8.09 -6.34
CA PRO A 67 -3.76 -9.40 -6.92
C PRO A 67 -5.01 -10.27 -7.00
N GLU A 68 -5.95 -10.11 -6.06
CA GLU A 68 -7.23 -10.83 -6.04
C GLU A 68 -8.20 -10.22 -7.03
N LEU A 69 -8.29 -8.88 -7.05
CA LEU A 69 -9.17 -8.12 -7.96
C LEU A 69 -8.77 -8.25 -9.44
N LEU A 70 -7.47 -8.38 -9.72
CA LEU A 70 -6.91 -8.51 -11.07
C LEU A 70 -6.79 -9.98 -11.52
N LYS A 71 -7.31 -10.95 -10.76
CA LYS A 71 -7.51 -12.31 -11.29
C LYS A 71 -8.51 -12.21 -12.44
N ARG A 72 -7.99 -12.28 -13.67
CA ARG A 72 -8.81 -12.38 -14.88
C ARG A 72 -9.80 -13.53 -14.70
N PRO A 73 -11.12 -13.33 -14.87
CA PRO A 73 -12.03 -14.45 -14.91
C PRO A 73 -11.59 -15.37 -16.05
N GLN A 74 -11.36 -16.65 -15.75
CA GLN A 74 -11.25 -17.68 -16.78
C GLN A 74 -12.64 -17.81 -17.40
N TYR A 75 -12.83 -17.19 -18.57
CA TYR A 75 -13.90 -17.55 -19.49
C TYR A 75 -13.55 -18.87 -20.18
#